data_AF-A0A8T7L5V3-F1
#
_entry.id   AF-A0A8T7L5V3-F1
#
_cell.length_a   1.000
_cell.length_b   1.000
_cell.length_c   1.000
_cell.angle_alpha   90.00
_cell.angle_beta   90.00
_cell.angle_gamma   90.00
#
_symmetry.space_group_name_H-M   'P 1'
#
loop_
_entity.id
_entity.type
_entity.pdbx_description
1 polymer ?
#
loop_
_entity_poly.entity_id
_entity_poly.type
_entity_poly.pdbx_seq_one_letter_code
_entity_poly.pdbx_strand_id
1 'polypeptide(L)'
;MQPTPDQLPDYHFLLVAPNLGAEWLFDAARAYWERFRPLVVSNLDLIQLLPPENSIIVTAIARRDTVADLGVRAAQVLPHALFDPVVYDLFDDMKNALITRATLNQPFGVPLIPTPTAPEPITPTPGAIISNATPPPTAAPPTRQPAGFITATPPDAPPPTDTPSGPVYPTPGPIVGGSS
;
A
#
# COMPACT_ATOMS: atom_id res chain seq x y z
N MET A 1 -12.72 -10.50 16.21
CA MET A 1 -13.92 -9.66 15.92
C MET A 1 -14.09 -9.56 14.42
N GLN A 2 -15.31 -9.45 13.88
CA GLN A 2 -15.49 -9.32 12.42
C GLN A 2 -15.13 -7.89 11.99
N PRO A 3 -14.16 -7.69 11.07
CA PRO A 3 -13.79 -6.36 10.61
C PRO A 3 -14.83 -5.78 9.67
N THR A 4 -14.84 -4.45 9.56
CA THR A 4 -15.55 -3.73 8.50
C THR A 4 -14.59 -3.38 7.35
N PRO A 5 -15.07 -3.25 6.09
CA PRO A 5 -14.19 -3.06 4.94
C PRO A 5 -13.54 -1.67 4.89
N ASP A 6 -13.95 -0.75 5.75
CA ASP A 6 -13.38 0.59 5.91
C ASP A 6 -12.35 0.67 7.05
N GLN A 7 -12.00 -0.46 7.67
CA GLN A 7 -10.98 -0.56 8.72
C GLN A 7 -9.79 -1.42 8.27
N LEU A 8 -8.61 -1.14 8.84
CA LEU A 8 -7.44 -1.97 8.60
C LEU A 8 -7.51 -3.22 9.51
N PRO A 9 -7.44 -4.44 8.96
CA PRO A 9 -7.43 -5.66 9.75
C PRO A 9 -6.03 -5.98 10.31
N ASP A 10 -5.98 -6.85 11.31
CA ASP A 10 -4.73 -7.43 11.82
C ASP A 10 -4.06 -8.30 10.73
N TYR A 11 -4.87 -9.03 9.96
CA TYR A 11 -4.41 -9.82 8.83
C TYR A 11 -5.22 -9.55 7.57
N HIS A 12 -4.50 -9.24 6.48
CA HIS A 12 -5.05 -9.12 5.14
C HIS A 12 -4.48 -10.23 4.26
N PHE A 13 -5.37 -11.10 3.77
CA PHE A 13 -5.03 -12.18 2.85
C PHE A 13 -5.48 -11.87 1.43
N LEU A 14 -4.63 -12.22 0.46
CA LEU A 14 -4.96 -12.26 -0.95
C LEU A 14 -5.10 -13.72 -1.38
N LEU A 15 -6.33 -14.18 -1.55
CA LEU A 15 -6.65 -15.53 -1.99
C LEU A 15 -6.77 -15.56 -3.51
N VAL A 16 -5.85 -16.24 -4.17
CA VAL A 16 -5.88 -16.43 -5.62
C VAL A 16 -6.52 -17.77 -5.93
N ALA A 17 -7.61 -17.78 -6.70
CA ALA A 17 -8.24 -19.04 -7.08
C ALA A 17 -7.26 -19.91 -7.91
N PRO A 18 -7.25 -21.25 -7.74
CA PRO A 18 -6.24 -22.12 -8.35
C PRO A 18 -6.17 -22.05 -9.89
N ASN A 19 -7.26 -21.66 -10.54
CA ASN A 19 -7.39 -21.57 -11.99
C ASN A 19 -6.76 -20.30 -12.60
N LEU A 20 -6.34 -19.32 -11.80
CA LEU A 20 -5.67 -18.10 -12.30
C LEU A 20 -4.20 -18.30 -12.65
N GLY A 21 -3.56 -19.35 -12.12
CA GLY A 21 -2.13 -19.60 -12.30
C GLY A 21 -1.23 -18.61 -11.55
N ALA A 22 0.01 -19.01 -11.25
CA ALA A 22 0.95 -18.19 -10.49
C ALA A 22 1.46 -16.96 -11.26
N GLU A 23 1.64 -17.09 -12.58
CA GLU A 23 2.14 -16.01 -13.46
C GLU A 23 1.24 -14.78 -13.43
N TRP A 24 -0.08 -15.00 -13.40
CA TRP A 24 -1.05 -13.91 -13.34
C TRP A 24 -0.89 -13.08 -12.06
N LEU A 25 -0.67 -13.73 -10.90
CA LEU A 25 -0.48 -13.02 -9.64
C LEU A 25 0.74 -12.09 -9.68
N PHE A 26 1.86 -12.54 -10.28
CA PHE A 26 3.09 -11.74 -10.30
C PHE A 26 2.99 -10.47 -11.15
N ASP A 27 2.18 -10.47 -12.21
CA ASP A 27 1.96 -9.29 -13.05
C ASP A 27 0.75 -8.47 -12.56
N ALA A 28 -0.41 -9.10 -12.37
CA ALA A 28 -1.67 -8.41 -12.11
C ALA A 28 -1.80 -7.87 -10.69
N ALA A 29 -1.28 -8.59 -9.69
CA ALA A 29 -1.41 -8.19 -8.30
C ALA A 29 -0.22 -7.36 -7.79
N ARG A 30 0.79 -7.12 -8.63
CA ARG A 30 2.03 -6.44 -8.21
C ARG A 30 1.78 -5.08 -7.57
N ALA A 31 1.05 -4.20 -8.25
CA ALA A 31 0.78 -2.84 -7.75
C ALA A 31 -0.02 -2.86 -6.43
N TYR A 32 -0.99 -3.78 -6.33
CA TYR A 32 -1.79 -3.98 -5.13
C TYR A 32 -0.95 -4.53 -3.98
N TRP A 33 -0.09 -5.51 -4.26
CA TRP A 33 0.81 -6.08 -3.27
C TRP A 33 1.86 -5.08 -2.82
N GLU A 34 2.40 -4.27 -3.73
CA GLU A 34 3.35 -3.21 -3.41
C GLU A 34 2.78 -2.16 -2.47
N ARG A 35 1.47 -1.88 -2.60
CA ARG A 35 0.78 -0.89 -1.77
C ARG A 35 0.34 -1.44 -0.41
N PHE A 36 -0.33 -2.59 -0.38
CA PHE A 36 -1.01 -3.09 0.83
C PHE A 36 -0.32 -4.27 1.50
N ARG A 37 0.63 -4.93 0.80
CA ARG A 37 1.42 -6.07 1.31
C ARG A 37 0.58 -7.21 1.92
N PRO A 38 -0.51 -7.67 1.28
CA PRO A 38 -1.27 -8.79 1.79
C PRO A 38 -0.46 -10.09 1.78
N LEU A 39 -0.86 -11.03 2.64
CA LEU A 39 -0.37 -12.40 2.64
C LEU A 39 -1.06 -13.17 1.51
N VAL A 40 -0.28 -13.62 0.53
CA VAL A 40 -0.82 -14.39 -0.59
C VAL A 40 -1.01 -15.85 -0.17
N VAL A 41 -2.21 -16.39 -0.41
CA VAL A 41 -2.54 -17.79 -0.16
C VAL A 41 -3.29 -18.38 -1.35
N SER A 42 -3.15 -19.69 -1.54
CA SER A 42 -3.89 -20.47 -2.56
C SER A 42 -5.07 -21.26 -1.98
N ASN A 43 -5.15 -21.35 -0.65
CA ASN A 43 -6.22 -22.02 0.08
C ASN A 43 -6.52 -21.30 1.41
N LEU A 44 -7.65 -21.64 2.00
CA LEU A 44 -8.11 -21.07 3.27
C LEU A 44 -7.60 -21.83 4.50
N ASP A 45 -6.96 -22.98 4.31
CA ASP A 45 -6.62 -23.91 5.40
C ASP A 45 -5.51 -23.32 6.29
N LEU A 46 -4.61 -22.52 5.72
CA LEU A 46 -3.59 -21.79 6.48
C LEU A 46 -4.18 -20.68 7.36
N ILE A 47 -5.27 -20.05 6.93
CA ILE A 47 -5.89 -18.93 7.66
C ILE A 47 -6.57 -19.44 8.93
N GLN A 48 -7.07 -20.68 8.92
CA GLN A 48 -7.73 -21.32 10.07
C GLN A 48 -6.80 -21.52 11.28
N LEU A 49 -5.49 -21.40 11.09
CA LEU A 49 -4.51 -21.48 12.16
C LEU A 49 -4.39 -20.18 12.97
N LEU A 50 -4.99 -19.09 12.49
CA LEU A 50 -4.97 -17.82 13.19
C LEU A 50 -5.96 -17.81 14.37
N PRO A 51 -5.58 -17.20 15.49
CA PRO A 51 -6.50 -17.01 16.61
C PRO A 51 -7.71 -16.15 16.23
N PRO A 52 -8.93 -16.49 16.69
CA PRO A 52 -10.19 -15.83 16.30
C PRO A 52 -10.36 -14.41 16.85
N GLU A 53 -9.55 -14.02 17.82
CA GLU A 53 -9.49 -12.64 18.32
C GLU A 53 -9.04 -11.65 17.24
N ASN A 54 -8.21 -12.10 16.28
CA ASN A 54 -7.70 -11.27 15.21
C ASN A 54 -8.79 -10.91 14.20
N SER A 55 -8.73 -9.68 13.72
CA SER A 55 -9.52 -9.22 12.59
C SER A 55 -8.88 -9.67 11.28
N ILE A 56 -9.66 -10.37 10.44
CA ILE A 56 -9.17 -10.98 9.20
C ILE A 56 -10.03 -10.50 8.04
N ILE A 57 -9.39 -9.97 6.99
CA ILE A 57 -10.03 -9.74 5.69
C ILE A 57 -9.36 -10.63 4.65
N VAL A 58 -10.19 -11.34 3.87
CA VAL A 58 -9.74 -12.17 2.75
C VAL A 58 -10.24 -11.54 1.46
N THR A 59 -9.34 -10.90 0.72
CA THR A 59 -9.60 -10.46 -0.65
C THR A 59 -9.45 -11.66 -1.57
N ALA A 60 -10.56 -12.14 -2.13
CA ALA A 60 -10.59 -13.32 -2.98
C ALA A 60 -10.71 -12.94 -4.44
N ILE A 61 -9.71 -13.36 -5.23
CA ILE A 61 -9.70 -13.15 -6.67
C ILE A 61 -10.15 -14.44 -7.34
N ALA A 62 -11.32 -14.39 -7.96
CA ALA A 62 -11.96 -15.55 -8.54
C ALA A 62 -12.84 -15.15 -9.72
N ARG A 63 -13.05 -16.11 -10.63
CA ARG A 63 -14.04 -15.97 -11.69
C ARG A 63 -15.45 -16.07 -11.12
N ARG A 64 -16.44 -15.56 -11.86
CA ARG A 64 -17.85 -15.55 -11.46
C ARG A 64 -18.40 -16.95 -11.14
N ASP A 65 -17.93 -17.98 -11.85
CA ASP A 65 -18.36 -19.36 -11.65
C ASP A 65 -17.83 -19.98 -10.35
N THR A 66 -16.67 -19.52 -9.84
CA THR A 66 -16.02 -20.14 -8.66
C THR A 66 -16.19 -19.36 -7.37
N VAL A 67 -16.52 -18.06 -7.44
CA VAL A 67 -16.60 -17.20 -6.24
C VAL A 67 -17.68 -17.65 -5.25
N ALA A 68 -18.81 -18.19 -5.73
CA ALA A 68 -19.90 -18.63 -4.87
C ALA A 68 -19.45 -19.78 -3.95
N ASP A 69 -18.83 -20.81 -4.53
CA ASP A 69 -18.29 -21.94 -3.78
C ASP A 69 -17.19 -21.51 -2.82
N LEU A 70 -16.34 -20.56 -3.24
CA LEU A 70 -15.29 -20.00 -2.41
C LEU A 70 -15.85 -19.23 -1.21
N GLY A 71 -16.91 -18.44 -1.42
CA GLY A 71 -17.60 -17.70 -0.37
C GLY A 71 -18.29 -18.61 0.64
N VAL A 72 -18.95 -19.68 0.17
CA VAL A 72 -19.54 -20.70 1.06
C VAL A 72 -18.45 -21.37 1.90
N ARG A 73 -17.35 -21.78 1.27
CA ARG A 73 -16.22 -22.39 1.99
C ARG A 73 -15.62 -21.41 3.00
N ALA A 74 -15.43 -20.15 2.63
CA ALA A 74 -14.93 -19.10 3.53
C ALA A 74 -15.85 -18.90 4.74
N ALA A 75 -17.17 -18.85 4.54
CA ALA A 75 -18.13 -18.73 5.63
C ALA A 75 -18.10 -19.93 6.59
N GLN A 76 -17.83 -21.14 6.09
CA GLN A 76 -17.73 -22.35 6.90
C GLN A 76 -16.43 -22.41 7.72
N VAL A 77 -15.30 -22.07 7.09
CA VAL A 77 -13.98 -22.25 7.70
C VAL A 77 -13.48 -21.02 8.46
N LEU A 78 -13.95 -19.83 8.10
CA LEU A 78 -13.56 -18.54 8.65
C LEU A 78 -14.78 -17.66 8.93
N PRO A 79 -15.70 -18.07 9.82
CA PRO A 79 -16.96 -17.36 10.05
C PRO A 79 -16.79 -15.94 10.60
N HIS A 80 -15.61 -15.62 11.14
CA HIS A 80 -15.27 -14.31 11.71
C HIS A 80 -14.49 -13.42 10.74
N ALA A 81 -14.07 -13.94 9.58
CA ALA A 81 -13.39 -13.14 8.57
C ALA A 81 -14.40 -12.36 7.73
N LEU A 82 -13.99 -11.21 7.22
CA LEU A 82 -14.72 -10.53 6.15
C LEU A 82 -14.20 -11.00 4.80
N PHE A 83 -15.11 -11.44 3.95
CA PHE A 83 -14.83 -11.91 2.61
C PHE A 83 -15.05 -10.78 1.61
N ASP A 84 -14.00 -10.39 0.88
CA ASP A 84 -13.99 -9.30 -0.11
C ASP A 84 -13.72 -9.90 -1.50
N PRO A 85 -14.76 -10.26 -2.26
CA PRO A 85 -14.58 -10.90 -3.56
C PRO A 85 -14.32 -9.86 -4.66
N VAL A 86 -13.25 -10.08 -5.44
CA VAL A 86 -12.95 -9.36 -6.68
C VAL A 86 -13.33 -10.28 -7.85
N VAL A 87 -14.54 -10.07 -8.38
CA VAL A 87 -15.18 -11.00 -9.33
C VAL A 87 -15.33 -10.37 -10.71
N TYR A 88 -14.66 -10.95 -11.68
CA TYR A 88 -14.83 -10.61 -13.09
C TYR A 88 -14.76 -11.87 -13.97
N ASP A 89 -15.20 -11.75 -15.21
CA ASP A 89 -15.14 -12.85 -16.16
C ASP A 89 -13.76 -12.94 -16.85
N LEU A 90 -13.11 -11.78 -17.06
CA LEU A 90 -11.81 -11.65 -17.71
C LEU A 90 -10.70 -11.31 -16.71
N PHE A 91 -9.51 -11.84 -16.97
CA PHE A 91 -8.32 -11.63 -16.12
C PHE A 91 -7.84 -10.18 -16.11
N ASP A 92 -7.93 -9.48 -17.25
CA ASP A 92 -7.53 -8.08 -17.35
C ASP A 92 -8.44 -7.18 -16.51
N ASP A 93 -9.73 -7.50 -16.39
CA ASP A 93 -10.66 -6.75 -15.54
C ASP A 93 -10.33 -6.92 -14.06
N MET A 94 -9.96 -8.14 -13.64
CA MET A 94 -9.48 -8.38 -12.26
C MET A 94 -8.20 -7.59 -11.97
N LYS A 95 -7.25 -7.59 -12.92
CA LYS A 95 -6.01 -6.80 -12.84
C LYS A 95 -6.34 -5.31 -12.67
N ASN A 96 -7.19 -4.77 -13.54
CA ASN A 96 -7.59 -3.37 -13.50
C ASN A 96 -8.31 -2.99 -12.20
N ALA A 97 -9.12 -3.88 -11.63
CA ALA A 97 -9.76 -3.67 -10.35
C ALA A 97 -8.74 -3.55 -9.21
N LEU A 98 -7.74 -4.43 -9.16
CA LEU A 98 -6.67 -4.35 -8.16
C LEU A 98 -5.81 -3.10 -8.32
N ILE A 99 -5.47 -2.73 -9.56
CA ILE A 99 -4.73 -1.50 -9.86
C ILE A 99 -5.53 -0.29 -9.37
N THR A 100 -6.83 -0.23 -9.69
CA THR A 100 -7.71 0.86 -9.27
C THR A 100 -7.77 0.99 -7.74
N ARG A 101 -7.91 -0.13 -7.02
CA ARG A 101 -7.85 -0.16 -5.56
C ARG A 101 -6.51 0.36 -5.02
N ALA A 102 -5.40 -0.03 -5.63
CA ALA A 102 -4.06 0.44 -5.24
C ALA A 102 -3.88 1.95 -5.50
N THR A 103 -4.36 2.45 -6.65
CA THR A 103 -4.31 3.87 -7.02
C THR A 103 -5.15 4.73 -6.08
N LEU A 104 -6.36 4.26 -5.74
CA LEU A 104 -7.29 4.99 -4.88
C LEU A 104 -6.99 4.81 -3.38
N ASN A 105 -6.02 3.99 -3.01
CA ASN A 105 -5.72 3.61 -1.63
C ASN A 105 -6.94 2.99 -0.91
N GLN A 106 -7.65 2.09 -1.61
CA GLN A 106 -8.87 1.42 -1.16
C GLN A 106 -8.67 -0.11 -1.22
N PRO A 107 -8.00 -0.72 -0.22
CA PRO A 107 -7.66 -2.14 -0.29
C PRO A 107 -8.87 -3.05 -0.49
N PHE A 108 -10.01 -2.68 0.10
CA PHE A 108 -11.26 -3.46 0.11
C PHE A 108 -12.37 -2.83 -0.76
N GLY A 109 -11.99 -1.99 -1.74
CA GLY A 109 -12.93 -1.31 -2.62
C GLY A 109 -13.68 -0.14 -1.98
N VAL A 110 -13.36 0.22 -0.74
CA VAL A 110 -13.87 1.40 -0.04
C VAL A 110 -12.71 2.19 0.60
N PRO A 111 -12.86 3.50 0.81
CA PRO A 111 -11.89 4.29 1.58
C PRO A 111 -11.76 3.77 3.01
N LEU A 112 -10.53 3.72 3.51
CA LEU A 112 -10.29 3.47 4.93
C LEU A 112 -10.71 4.70 5.75
N ILE A 113 -11.34 4.47 6.90
CA ILE A 113 -11.51 5.50 7.91
C ILE A 113 -10.12 5.84 8.46
N PRO A 114 -9.73 7.13 8.50
CA PRO A 114 -8.47 7.52 9.11
C PRO A 114 -8.50 7.13 10.59
N THR A 115 -7.50 6.37 11.02
CA THR A 115 -7.28 6.13 12.44
C THR A 115 -7.03 7.48 13.11
N PRO A 116 -7.81 7.88 14.13
CA PRO A 116 -7.56 9.13 14.83
C PRO A 116 -6.15 9.10 15.40
N THR A 117 -5.32 10.06 15.00
CA THR A 117 -3.99 10.26 15.57
C THR A 117 -4.14 10.43 17.07
N ALA A 118 -3.51 9.55 17.85
CA ALA A 118 -3.48 9.70 19.31
C ALA A 118 -2.94 11.10 19.64
N PRO A 119 -3.57 11.85 20.56
CA PRO A 119 -3.04 13.14 20.97
C PRO A 119 -1.60 12.94 21.46
N GLU A 120 -0.67 13.74 20.96
CA GLU A 120 0.72 13.64 21.38
C GLU A 120 0.80 13.71 22.91
N PRO A 121 1.60 12.84 23.55
CA PRO A 121 1.84 12.97 24.98
C PRO A 121 2.40 14.36 25.25
N ILE A 122 1.66 15.16 26.02
CA ILE A 122 2.16 16.43 26.53
C ILE A 122 3.45 16.15 27.30
N THR A 123 4.58 16.36 26.64
CA THR A 123 5.87 16.28 27.30
C THR A 123 5.91 17.53 28.19
N PRO A 124 5.98 17.40 29.53
CA PRO A 124 6.10 18.57 30.37
C PRO A 124 7.38 19.30 29.95
N THR A 125 7.23 20.50 29.38
CA THR A 125 8.35 21.41 29.13
C THR A 125 9.14 21.51 30.44
N PRO A 126 10.42 21.10 30.49
CA PRO A 126 11.21 21.24 31.69
C PRO A 126 11.22 22.71 32.12
N GLY A 127 10.55 23.00 33.23
CA GLY A 127 10.46 24.34 33.78
C GLY A 127 11.85 24.86 34.11
N ALA A 128 12.13 26.11 33.74
CA ALA A 128 13.32 26.81 34.16
C ALA A 128 13.41 26.81 35.69
N ILE A 129 14.53 26.34 36.22
CA ILE A 129 14.84 26.43 37.66
C ILE A 129 14.94 27.91 38.01
N ILE A 130 13.96 28.39 38.78
CA ILE A 130 13.92 29.71 39.40
C ILE A 130 15.03 29.81 40.46
N SER A 131 16.09 30.55 40.16
CA SER A 131 17.07 31.02 41.15
C SER A 131 16.53 32.28 41.84
N ASN A 132 16.36 32.22 43.17
CA ASN A 132 15.92 33.34 43.99
C ASN A 132 17.00 34.44 44.13
N ALA A 133 16.71 35.68 43.71
CA ALA A 133 17.22 36.92 44.30
C ALA A 133 16.33 38.14 43.92
N THR A 134 16.03 39.00 44.90
CA THR A 134 15.08 40.15 44.93
C THR A 134 15.70 41.46 44.32
N PRO A 135 14.93 42.52 43.91
CA PRO A 135 15.18 43.48 42.78
C PRO A 135 15.74 44.87 43.23
N PRO A 136 15.72 46.04 42.49
CA PRO A 136 15.26 46.49 41.12
C PRO A 136 16.31 47.44 40.41
N PRO A 137 16.04 48.44 39.50
CA PRO A 137 14.95 48.77 38.54
C PRO A 137 15.40 49.05 37.05
N THR A 138 14.43 49.13 36.12
CA THR A 138 14.43 49.83 34.80
C THR A 138 15.52 49.53 33.74
N ALA A 139 15.15 48.89 32.61
CA ALA A 139 15.38 49.38 31.23
C ALA A 139 15.18 48.29 30.14
N ALA A 140 14.32 48.61 29.17
CA ALA A 140 14.29 48.25 27.73
C ALA A 140 14.23 46.76 27.26
N PRO A 141 13.51 46.48 26.15
CA PRO A 141 13.41 45.14 25.56
C PRO A 141 14.63 44.83 24.67
N PRO A 142 15.24 43.64 24.73
CA PRO A 142 16.17 43.21 23.69
C PRO A 142 15.40 42.62 22.50
N THR A 143 15.39 43.40 21.42
CA THR A 143 15.23 42.97 20.02
C THR A 143 16.27 41.92 19.62
N ARG A 144 15.84 40.78 19.07
CA ARG A 144 16.59 40.12 17.99
C ARG A 144 15.66 39.37 17.03
N GLN A 145 15.68 39.81 15.77
CA GLN A 145 15.03 39.22 14.60
C GLN A 145 15.77 37.93 14.11
N PRO A 146 15.22 37.17 13.13
CA PRO A 146 15.15 35.71 13.13
C PRO A 146 16.39 35.00 12.54
N ALA A 147 16.62 33.75 12.94
CA ALA A 147 17.53 32.86 12.22
C ALA A 147 16.80 32.20 11.05
N GLY A 148 17.40 32.35 9.87
CA GLY A 148 16.82 32.01 8.58
C GLY A 148 16.85 30.53 8.20
N PHE A 149 16.36 30.35 6.98
CA PHE A 149 16.05 29.15 6.20
C PHE A 149 17.22 28.16 6.02
N ILE A 150 16.87 26.86 5.93
CA ILE A 150 17.48 25.97 4.94
C ILE A 150 16.36 25.19 4.23
N THR A 151 15.84 25.76 3.15
CA THR A 151 15.09 25.01 2.14
C THR A 151 16.13 24.40 1.22
N ALA A 152 16.34 23.09 1.28
CA ALA A 152 17.07 22.37 0.23
C ALA A 152 16.09 22.11 -0.93
N THR A 153 16.06 23.02 -1.89
CA THR A 153 15.46 22.81 -3.21
C THR A 153 16.47 22.04 -4.09
N PRO A 154 16.12 20.89 -4.69
CA PRO A 154 16.96 20.27 -5.70
C PRO A 154 17.06 21.18 -6.95
N PRO A 155 18.24 21.32 -7.58
CA PRO A 155 18.36 22.12 -8.80
C PRO A 155 17.56 21.51 -9.94
N ASP A 156 16.89 22.41 -10.68
CA ASP A 156 16.13 22.18 -11.90
C ASP A 156 16.86 21.28 -12.91
N ALA A 157 16.10 20.34 -13.48
CA ALA A 157 16.48 19.64 -14.69
C ALA A 157 16.50 20.63 -15.86
N PRO A 158 17.51 20.59 -16.76
CA PRO A 158 17.53 21.44 -17.95
C PRO A 158 16.38 21.09 -18.90
N PRO A 159 15.83 22.07 -19.65
CA PRO A 159 14.78 21.83 -20.64
C PRO A 159 15.30 20.94 -21.79
N PRO A 160 14.42 20.14 -22.44
CA PRO A 160 14.82 19.35 -23.61
C PRO A 160 15.14 20.27 -24.79
N THR A 161 16.35 20.13 -25.33
CA THR A 161 16.79 20.77 -26.57
C THR A 161 16.43 19.89 -27.76
N ASP A 162 15.74 20.45 -28.75
CA ASP A 162 15.41 19.80 -30.03
C ASP A 162 16.65 19.64 -30.95
N THR A 163 16.94 18.38 -31.36
CA THR A 163 17.60 17.86 -32.61
C THR A 163 19.06 18.26 -33.00
N PRO A 164 19.82 17.51 -33.87
CA PRO A 164 19.51 16.31 -34.67
C PRO A 164 20.52 15.12 -34.63
N SER A 165 20.07 13.96 -35.14
CA SER A 165 20.76 12.85 -35.84
C SER A 165 22.21 12.45 -35.49
N GLY A 166 22.38 11.34 -34.76
CA GLY A 166 23.59 10.50 -34.77
C GLY A 166 23.34 9.17 -35.52
N PRO A 167 24.35 8.56 -36.17
CA PRO A 167 24.17 7.40 -37.04
C PRO A 167 23.71 6.15 -36.27
N VAL A 168 22.66 5.52 -36.79
CA VAL A 168 22.12 4.23 -36.32
C VAL A 168 23.10 3.13 -36.70
N TYR A 169 23.68 2.45 -35.71
CA TYR A 169 24.36 1.18 -35.91
C TYR A 169 23.33 0.05 -35.99
N PRO A 170 23.21 -0.69 -37.11
CA PRO A 170 22.35 -1.87 -37.14
C PRO A 170 22.95 -2.98 -36.28
N THR A 171 22.14 -3.51 -35.37
CA THR A 171 22.43 -4.72 -34.60
C THR A 171 22.54 -5.92 -35.55
N PRO A 172 23.66 -6.67 -35.58
CA PRO A 172 23.77 -7.86 -36.42
C PRO A 172 22.73 -8.92 -36.04
N GLY A 173 21.97 -9.38 -37.03
CA GLY A 173 21.00 -10.47 -36.88
C GLY A 173 21.66 -11.85 -36.72
N PRO A 174 20.87 -12.89 -36.41
CA PRO A 174 21.40 -14.24 -36.16
C PRO A 174 22.00 -14.86 -37.42
N ILE A 175 23.19 -15.43 -37.27
CA ILE A 175 23.91 -16.14 -38.34
C ILE A 175 23.24 -17.52 -38.51
N VAL A 176 22.54 -17.72 -39.63
CA VAL A 176 22.08 -19.04 -40.09
C VAL A 176 23.26 -19.70 -40.81
N GLY A 177 23.89 -20.67 -40.17
CA GLY A 177 24.94 -21.50 -40.77
C GLY A 177 24.34 -22.68 -41.54
N GLY A 178 24.57 -22.73 -42.85
CA GLY A 178 24.26 -23.87 -43.71
C GLY A 178 25.07 -23.84 -45.02
N SER A 179 25.40 -25.03 -45.51
CA SER A 179 26.25 -25.40 -46.67
C SER A 179 27.76 -25.34 -46.40
N SER A 180 28.57 -26.35 -46.71
CA SER A 180 28.46 -27.47 -47.68
C SER A 180 29.33 -28.64 -47.26
#